data_AF-A0A117M3Z6-F1
#
_entry.id   AF-A0A117M3Z6-F1
#
_cell.length_a   1.000
_cell.length_b   1.000
_cell.length_c   1.000
_cell.angle_alpha   90.00
_cell.angle_beta   90.00
_cell.angle_gamma   90.00
#
_symmetry.space_group_name_H-M   'P 1'
#
loop_
_entity.id
_entity.type
_entity.pdbx_description
1 polymer ?
#
loop_
_entity_poly.entity_id
_entity_poly.type
_entity_poly.pdbx_seq_one_letter_code
_entity_poly.pdbx_strand_id
1 'polypeptide(L)'
;MINSVNSKIKNISNLQYEEKKFEYWGPTPKEARKVMVEKSHALRDKRTSLKEAVSKYIKDGINIGIGGFVNTRVPVAIIHEIIRQGARDLTLS
;
A
#
# COMPACT_ATOMS: atom_id res chain seq x y z
N MET A 1 -3.57 35.15 14.31
CA MET A 1 -4.89 34.50 14.13
C MET A 1 -4.67 33.17 13.45
N ILE A 2 -4.67 32.06 14.20
CA ILE A 2 -4.77 30.71 13.62
C ILE A 2 -5.69 29.92 14.57
N ASN A 3 -6.96 29.85 14.19
CA ASN A 3 -7.96 28.98 14.81
C ASN A 3 -8.63 28.20 13.68
N SER A 4 -8.33 26.91 13.57
CA SER A 4 -9.27 25.91 13.06
C SER A 4 -8.89 24.56 13.68
N VAL A 5 -9.84 23.64 13.85
CA VAL A 5 -9.82 22.68 14.98
C VAL A 5 -11.20 22.38 15.53
N ASN A 6 -12.09 21.82 14.71
CA ASN A 6 -13.42 21.39 15.12
C ASN A 6 -13.34 20.03 15.86
N SER A 7 -12.87 20.03 17.12
CA SER A 7 -12.92 18.85 18.00
C SER A 7 -13.45 19.26 19.37
N LYS A 8 -14.48 18.56 19.87
CA LYS A 8 -15.09 18.78 21.19
C LYS A 8 -14.10 18.57 22.36
N ILE A 9 -12.97 17.89 22.10
CA ILE A 9 -11.93 17.59 23.09
C ILE A 9 -11.04 18.82 23.36
N LYS A 10 -11.02 19.84 22.48
CA LYS A 10 -10.25 21.08 22.72
C LYS A 10 -10.60 21.76 24.03
N ASN A 11 -11.87 21.70 24.45
CA ASN A 11 -12.37 22.47 25.59
C ASN A 11 -12.00 21.88 26.95
N ILE A 12 -11.40 20.70 26.98
CA ILE A 12 -11.04 19.98 28.22
C ILE A 12 -9.55 19.62 28.31
N SER A 13 -8.78 19.79 27.23
CA SER A 13 -7.38 19.40 27.18
C SER A 13 -6.45 20.60 27.39
N ASN A 14 -5.53 20.49 28.35
CA ASN A 14 -4.42 21.44 28.53
C ASN A 14 -3.24 21.21 27.56
N LEU A 15 -3.34 20.22 26.67
CA LEU A 15 -2.30 19.89 25.70
C LEU A 15 -2.31 20.88 24.53
N GLN A 16 -1.21 21.61 24.36
CA GLN A 16 -0.93 22.35 23.14
C GLN A 16 -0.32 21.40 22.12
N TYR A 17 -0.94 21.28 20.94
CA TYR A 17 -0.39 20.52 19.82
C TYR A 17 -0.37 21.41 18.58
N GLU A 18 0.65 21.23 17.74
CA GLU A 18 0.62 21.77 16.39
C GLU A 18 -0.27 20.88 15.53
N GLU A 19 -1.35 21.44 15.03
CA GLU A 19 -2.20 20.73 14.10
C GLU A 19 -1.45 20.57 12.78
N LYS A 20 -1.06 19.33 12.46
CA LYS A 20 -0.57 19.02 11.12
C LYS A 20 -1.69 19.25 10.12
N LYS A 21 -1.40 19.99 9.05
CA LYS A 21 -2.30 20.10 7.92
C LYS A 21 -2.64 18.69 7.43
N PHE A 22 -3.92 18.43 7.21
CA PHE A 22 -4.35 17.14 6.68
C PHE A 22 -3.71 16.92 5.29
N GLU A 23 -3.01 15.81 5.16
CA GLU A 23 -2.37 15.36 3.93
C GLU A 23 -2.72 13.89 3.71
N TYR A 24 -2.92 13.52 2.44
CA TYR A 24 -3.10 12.14 2.07
C TYR A 24 -1.74 11.44 2.06
N TRP A 25 -1.65 10.26 2.67
CA TRP A 25 -0.47 9.39 2.63
C TRP A 25 -0.19 8.79 1.23
N GLY A 26 -1.06 9.07 0.26
CA GLY A 26 -1.00 8.60 -1.12
C GLY A 26 -1.84 9.49 -2.04
N PRO A 27 -2.31 8.98 -3.19
CA PRO A 27 -3.08 9.80 -4.12
C PRO A 27 -4.36 10.34 -3.45
N THR A 28 -4.69 11.59 -3.76
CA THR A 28 -5.96 12.19 -3.34
C THR A 28 -7.15 11.38 -3.91
N PRO A 29 -8.36 11.46 -3.33
CA PRO A 29 -9.53 10.78 -3.88
C PRO A 29 -9.82 11.12 -5.35
N LYS A 30 -9.49 12.36 -5.77
CA LYS A 30 -9.63 12.80 -7.15
C LYS A 30 -8.60 12.14 -8.07
N GLU A 31 -7.34 12.07 -7.63
CA GLU A 31 -6.27 11.39 -8.36
C GLU A 31 -6.52 9.89 -8.46
N ALA A 32 -6.88 9.23 -7.36
CA ALA A 32 -7.20 7.81 -7.35
C ALA A 32 -8.39 7.49 -8.27
N ARG A 33 -9.43 8.34 -8.28
CA ARG A 33 -10.55 8.20 -9.22
C ARG A 33 -10.09 8.36 -10.67
N LYS A 34 -9.25 9.36 -10.97
CA LYS A 34 -8.70 9.56 -12.32
C LYS A 34 -7.95 8.32 -12.81
N VAL A 35 -7.04 7.79 -11.98
CA VAL A 35 -6.28 6.56 -12.29
C VAL A 35 -7.21 5.37 -12.53
N MET A 36 -8.27 5.22 -11.72
CA MET A 36 -9.22 4.12 -11.89
C MET A 36 -10.03 4.26 -13.19
N VAL A 37 -10.43 5.47 -13.57
CA VAL A 37 -11.17 5.73 -14.82
C VAL A 37 -10.28 5.48 -16.05
N GLU A 38 -9.00 5.84 -15.99
CA GLU A 38 -8.04 5.62 -17.08
C GLU A 38 -7.59 4.16 -17.22
N LYS A 39 -7.78 3.34 -16.18
CA LYS A 39 -7.41 1.93 -16.21
C LYS A 39 -8.25 1.19 -17.25
N SER A 40 -7.59 0.43 -18.12
CA SER A 40 -8.30 -0.41 -19.11
C SER A 40 -9.19 -1.45 -18.43
N HIS A 41 -10.47 -1.48 -18.83
CA HIS A 41 -11.47 -2.46 -18.40
C HIS A 41 -11.59 -3.66 -19.37
N ALA A 42 -10.72 -3.73 -20.40
CA ALA A 42 -10.75 -4.82 -21.36
C ALA A 42 -10.40 -6.16 -20.71
N LEU A 43 -11.04 -7.22 -21.20
CA LEU A 43 -10.72 -8.60 -20.83
C LEU A 43 -9.39 -9.00 -21.50
N ARG A 44 -8.28 -8.71 -20.82
CA ARG A 44 -6.94 -9.10 -21.25
C ARG A 44 -6.44 -10.27 -20.43
N ASP A 45 -5.62 -11.10 -21.06
CA ASP A 45 -4.90 -12.15 -20.36
C ASP A 45 -3.89 -11.54 -19.36
N LYS A 46 -3.88 -12.07 -18.14
CA LYS A 46 -2.99 -11.69 -17.04
C LYS A 46 -2.20 -12.87 -16.51
N ARG A 47 -2.31 -14.05 -17.14
CA ARG A 47 -1.51 -15.21 -16.81
C ARG A 47 -0.03 -14.88 -17.02
N THR A 48 0.80 -15.37 -16.12
CA THR A 48 2.25 -15.22 -16.15
C THR A 48 2.86 -16.33 -15.30
N SER A 49 4.14 -16.63 -15.52
CA SER A 49 4.89 -17.52 -14.64
C SER A 49 5.29 -16.80 -13.35
N LEU A 50 5.56 -17.57 -12.28
CA LEU A 50 6.10 -16.99 -11.04
C LEU A 50 7.42 -16.26 -11.27
N LYS A 51 8.29 -16.85 -12.09
CA LYS A 51 9.60 -16.30 -12.45
C LYS A 51 9.48 -14.91 -13.07
N GLU A 52 8.62 -14.78 -14.08
CA GLU A 52 8.36 -13.50 -14.76
C GLU A 52 7.68 -12.49 -13.82
N ALA A 53 6.70 -12.94 -13.02
CA ALA A 53 6.00 -12.07 -12.08
C ALA A 53 6.96 -11.45 -11.07
N VAL A 54 7.80 -12.27 -10.44
CA VAL A 54 8.77 -11.79 -9.45
C VAL A 54 9.81 -10.88 -10.11
N SER A 55 10.41 -11.30 -11.22
CA SER A 55 11.43 -10.51 -11.92
C SER A 55 10.92 -9.15 -12.40
N LYS A 56 9.63 -9.07 -12.77
CA LYS A 56 9.04 -7.84 -13.30
C LYS A 56 8.57 -6.87 -12.21
N TYR A 57 8.02 -7.38 -11.10
CA TYR A 57 7.29 -6.54 -10.14
C TYR A 57 7.98 -6.39 -8.79
N ILE A 58 8.86 -7.31 -8.40
CA ILE A 58 9.57 -7.25 -7.12
C ILE A 58 10.87 -6.45 -7.30
N LYS A 59 11.11 -5.54 -6.35
CA LYS A 59 12.30 -4.69 -6.30
C LYS A 59 12.82 -4.66 -4.88
N ASP A 60 14.11 -4.50 -4.71
CA ASP A 60 14.69 -4.30 -3.38
C ASP A 60 14.06 -3.06 -2.72
N GLY A 61 13.76 -3.14 -1.42
CA GLY A 61 13.13 -2.04 -0.67
C GLY A 61 11.60 -1.95 -0.80
N ILE A 62 10.93 -2.81 -1.58
CA ILE A 62 9.48 -2.71 -1.80
C ILE A 62 8.68 -3.18 -0.58
N ASN A 63 7.51 -2.56 -0.37
CA ASN A 63 6.50 -3.07 0.56
C ASN A 63 5.56 -4.05 -0.15
N ILE A 64 5.43 -5.27 0.38
CA ILE A 64 4.53 -6.30 -0.14
C ILE A 64 3.51 -6.73 0.90
N GLY A 65 2.27 -6.91 0.46
CA GLY A 65 1.22 -7.56 1.24
C GLY A 65 1.18 -9.06 0.96
N ILE A 66 1.20 -9.88 2.01
CA ILE A 66 1.07 -11.34 1.89
C ILE A 66 -0.29 -11.75 2.46
N GLY A 67 -1.16 -12.23 1.58
CA GLY A 67 -2.45 -12.79 1.98
C GLY A 67 -2.34 -14.18 2.61
N GLY A 68 -3.46 -14.66 3.15
CA GLY A 68 -3.54 -15.91 3.90
C GLY A 68 -3.84 -15.67 5.38
N PHE A 69 -4.03 -16.74 6.15
CA PHE A 69 -4.22 -16.64 7.59
C PHE A 69 -3.54 -17.82 8.29
N VAL A 70 -2.59 -17.50 9.18
CA VAL A 70 -1.75 -18.49 9.88
C VAL A 70 -1.09 -19.43 8.87
N ASN A 71 -1.58 -20.66 8.72
CA ASN A 71 -1.08 -21.69 7.82
C ASN A 71 -2.02 -21.96 6.63
N THR A 72 -3.11 -21.19 6.49
CA THR A 72 -4.14 -21.41 5.48
C THR A 72 -3.95 -20.46 4.31
N ARG A 73 -3.87 -21.05 3.09
CA ARG A 73 -3.87 -20.33 1.80
C ARG A 73 -2.72 -19.31 1.64
N VAL A 74 -1.62 -19.49 2.36
CA VAL A 74 -0.40 -18.70 2.17
C VAL A 74 0.17 -18.99 0.77
N PRO A 75 0.56 -17.97 -0.02
CA PRO A 75 1.05 -18.16 -1.39
C PRO A 75 2.52 -18.63 -1.40
N VAL A 76 2.79 -19.80 -0.83
CA VAL A 76 4.14 -20.32 -0.60
C VAL A 76 4.98 -20.36 -1.89
N ALA A 77 4.38 -20.75 -3.02
CA ALA A 77 5.10 -20.88 -4.28
C ALA A 77 5.76 -19.56 -4.76
N ILE A 78 5.06 -18.42 -4.67
CA ILE A 78 5.62 -17.13 -5.08
C ILE A 78 6.59 -16.59 -4.03
N ILE A 79 6.35 -16.84 -2.74
CA ILE A 79 7.27 -16.45 -1.66
C ILE A 79 8.63 -17.13 -1.87
N HIS A 80 8.64 -18.43 -2.17
CA HIS A 80 9.88 -19.13 -2.48
C HIS A 80 10.54 -18.63 -3.77
N GLU A 81 9.77 -18.15 -4.75
CA GLU A 81 10.34 -17.50 -5.95
C GLU A 81 11.03 -16.18 -5.62
N ILE A 82 10.42 -15.34 -4.77
CA ILE A 82 11.02 -14.10 -4.28
C ILE A 82 12.36 -14.38 -3.59
N ILE A 83 12.38 -15.38 -2.70
CA ILE A 83 13.60 -15.80 -2.00
C ILE A 83 14.66 -16.30 -2.99
N ARG A 84 14.26 -17.13 -3.98
CA ARG A 84 15.19 -17.66 -4.99
C ARG A 84 15.80 -16.58 -5.89
N GLN A 85 15.08 -15.49 -6.16
CA GLN A 85 15.59 -14.35 -6.92
C GLN A 85 16.40 -13.37 -6.06
N GLY A 86 16.45 -13.56 -4.73
CA GLY A 86 17.35 -12.84 -3.84
C GLY A 86 16.93 -11.40 -3.52
N ALA A 87 15.63 -11.09 -3.56
CA ALA A 87 15.12 -9.77 -3.23
C ALA A 87 15.47 -9.36 -1.78
N ARG A 88 15.84 -8.10 -1.58
CA ARG A 88 16.35 -7.56 -0.31
C ARG A 88 15.50 -6.41 0.23
N ASP A 89 15.65 -6.14 1.52
CA ASP A 89 15.06 -4.99 2.21
C ASP A 89 13.53 -4.88 2.04
N LEU A 90 12.84 -6.02 2.00
CA LEU A 90 11.40 -6.07 1.83
C LEU A 90 10.68 -5.66 3.11
N THR A 91 9.67 -4.81 2.98
CA THR A 91 8.69 -4.55 4.05
C THR A 91 7.48 -5.45 3.85
N LEU A 92 6.97 -6.05 4.93
CA LEU A 92 5.72 -6.82 4.91
C LEU A 92 4.63 -6.04 5.64
N SER A 93 3.44 -5.90 5.03
CA SER A 93 2.27 -5.22 5.60
C SER A 93 0.99 -6.04 5.48
#